data_AF-A0A3S5DNJ5-F1
#
_entry.id   AF-A0A3S5DNJ5-F1
#
_cell.length_a   1.000
_cell.length_b   1.000
_cell.length_c   1.000
_cell.angle_alpha   90.00
_cell.angle_beta   90.00
_cell.angle_gamma   90.00
#
_symmetry.space_group_name_H-M   'P 1'
#
loop_
_entity.id
_entity.type
_entity.pdbx_description
1 polymer ?
#
loop_
_entity_poly.entity_id
_entity_poly.type
_entity_poly.pdbx_seq_one_letter_code
_entity_poly.pdbx_strand_id
1 'polypeptide(L)'
;MAKTLLRSGNLDDYQAVGGGGQAVFDSALQIRETLRLRKQQAMVDCLAIPQINDSGDRVDWYSPVEGKAIAWKAAEEEARFRALRYLNSTLENAAALSRKSLQSGKTSLQLFGSLLEKAVQFPGENHVFLVDGKPVITFWGFVNLNENTREDVLDCLRAIDVPPVLPPAAEPEQEVEDEPLPEVTFARSDEPLLTPVMIERPQEPEPEPVAPVVVSEPQAPSPSPTAPVKPSSRLPLWSLPVAAVIVAAVAAPLLWKPSAPPPKPRRSVRRLSPRKWTVNRCRR
;
A
#
# COMPACT_ATOMS: atom_id res chain seq x y z
N MET A 1 12.36 -19.99 4.36
CA MET A 1 10.90 -20.18 4.35
C MET A 1 10.28 -19.20 3.36
N ALA A 2 9.14 -19.53 2.76
CA ALA A 2 8.50 -18.67 1.76
C ALA A 2 7.84 -17.46 2.44
N LYS A 3 8.03 -16.26 1.88
CA LYS A 3 7.37 -15.04 2.39
C LYS A 3 5.89 -15.07 2.02
N THR A 4 5.00 -14.77 2.97
CA THR A 4 3.55 -14.71 2.71
C THR A 4 3.22 -13.52 1.81
N LEU A 5 2.72 -13.77 0.61
CA LEU A 5 2.17 -12.72 -0.27
C LEU A 5 0.85 -12.23 0.31
N LEU A 6 0.71 -10.91 0.49
CA LEU A 6 -0.49 -10.28 1.03
C LEU A 6 -1.36 -9.70 -0.08
N ARG A 7 -0.75 -8.94 -0.99
CA ARG A 7 -1.46 -8.24 -2.06
C ARG A 7 -0.55 -8.07 -3.26
N SER A 8 -1.14 -8.06 -4.44
CA SER A 8 -0.49 -7.61 -5.66
C SER A 8 -1.41 -6.64 -6.39
N GLY A 9 -0.86 -5.68 -7.12
CA GLY A 9 -1.64 -4.69 -7.86
C GLY A 9 -0.77 -3.80 -8.74
N ASN A 10 -1.42 -3.08 -9.66
CA ASN A 10 -0.76 -2.13 -10.55
C ASN A 10 -0.48 -0.82 -9.78
N LEU A 11 0.67 -0.20 -10.08
CA LEU A 11 1.05 1.09 -9.51
C LEU A 11 0.20 2.25 -10.06
N ASP A 12 -0.32 2.13 -11.29
CA ASP A 12 -1.15 3.16 -11.95
C ASP A 12 -2.53 3.33 -11.32
N ASP A 13 -3.00 2.35 -10.55
CA ASP A 13 -4.29 2.39 -9.84
C ASP A 13 -4.27 3.34 -8.63
N TYR A 14 -3.09 3.83 -8.23
CA TYR A 14 -2.90 4.61 -7.03
C TYR A 14 -2.00 5.82 -7.27
N GLN A 15 -2.16 6.84 -6.43
CA GLN A 15 -1.28 8.00 -6.44
C GLN A 15 -0.19 7.85 -5.38
N ALA A 16 1.07 7.83 -5.81
CA ALA A 16 2.22 7.80 -4.90
C ALA A 16 2.33 9.12 -4.13
N VAL A 17 2.52 9.03 -2.81
CA VAL A 17 2.81 10.20 -1.97
C VAL A 17 4.31 10.33 -1.75
N GLY A 18 4.76 11.57 -1.50
CA GLY A 18 6.18 11.87 -1.39
C GLY A 18 6.49 13.00 -0.41
N GLY A 19 7.77 13.06 -0.03
CA GLY A 19 8.33 14.08 0.86
C GLY A 19 9.71 14.49 0.36
N GLY A 20 10.01 15.79 0.41
CA GLY A 20 11.32 16.29 -0.03
C GLY A 20 11.64 16.06 -1.51
N GLY A 21 10.61 15.96 -2.37
CA GLY A 21 10.75 15.74 -3.82
C GLY A 21 10.92 14.28 -4.24
N GLN A 22 10.80 13.33 -3.31
CA GLN A 22 10.96 11.90 -3.58
C GLN A 22 9.68 11.14 -3.20
N ALA A 23 9.28 10.16 -4.02
CA ALA A 23 8.17 9.28 -3.69
C ALA A 23 8.57 8.34 -2.54
N VAL A 24 7.61 8.07 -1.65
CA VAL A 24 7.79 7.11 -0.56
C VAL A 24 8.14 5.73 -1.12
N PHE A 25 7.43 5.32 -2.19
CA PHE A 25 7.60 4.00 -2.79
C PHE A 25 9.02 3.75 -3.30
N ASP A 26 9.61 4.72 -4.02
CA ASP A 26 11.00 4.63 -4.51
C ASP A 26 12.00 4.48 -3.36
N SER A 27 11.67 5.04 -2.20
CA SER A 27 12.49 5.00 -0.99
C SER A 27 12.11 3.86 -0.05
N ALA A 28 11.18 2.97 -0.44
CA ALA A 28 10.52 2.10 0.51
C ALA A 28 11.50 1.18 1.27
N LEU A 29 12.43 0.56 0.54
CA LEU A 29 13.47 -0.28 1.14
C LEU A 29 14.38 0.51 2.09
N GLN A 30 14.72 1.75 1.73
CA GLN A 30 15.57 2.63 2.53
C GLN A 30 14.86 3.07 3.83
N ILE A 31 13.57 3.39 3.75
CA ILE A 31 12.74 3.75 4.91
C ILE A 31 12.69 2.58 5.89
N ARG A 32 12.38 1.37 5.39
CA ARG A 32 12.34 0.15 6.20
C ARG A 32 13.68 -0.14 6.88
N GLU A 33 14.76 -0.09 6.12
CA GLU A 33 16.10 -0.36 6.66
C GLU A 33 16.51 0.69 7.70
N THR A 34 16.19 1.96 7.45
CA THR A 34 16.44 3.03 8.41
C THR A 34 15.64 2.85 9.70
N LEU A 35 14.36 2.44 9.61
CA LEU A 35 13.54 2.10 10.78
C LEU A 35 14.15 0.93 11.57
N ARG A 36 14.63 -0.10 10.88
CA ARG A 36 15.32 -1.24 11.49
C ARG A 36 16.57 -0.81 12.25
N LEU A 37 17.42 0.00 11.62
CA LEU A 37 18.63 0.55 12.25
C LEU A 37 18.32 1.46 13.45
N ARG A 38 17.15 2.11 13.46
CA ARG A 38 16.65 2.91 14.58
C ARG A 38 15.89 2.12 15.64
N LYS A 39 15.92 0.78 15.56
CA LYS A 39 15.25 -0.14 16.49
C LYS A 39 13.72 0.06 16.54
N GLN A 40 13.11 0.54 15.46
CA GLN A 40 11.65 0.68 15.32
C GLN A 40 11.04 -0.58 14.72
N GLN A 41 11.29 -1.74 15.34
CA GLN A 41 10.88 -3.03 14.78
C GLN A 41 9.36 -3.15 14.62
N ALA A 42 8.59 -2.63 15.58
CA ALA A 42 7.14 -2.61 15.51
C ALA A 42 6.62 -1.96 14.21
N MET A 43 7.26 -0.87 13.78
CA MET A 43 6.92 -0.19 12.52
C MET A 43 7.37 -0.99 11.30
N VAL A 44 8.55 -1.60 11.34
CA VAL A 44 9.08 -2.43 10.24
C VAL A 44 8.17 -3.65 10.00
N ASP A 45 7.63 -4.22 11.07
CA ASP A 45 6.71 -5.35 11.04
C ASP A 45 5.32 -4.95 10.51
N CYS A 46 4.90 -3.69 10.74
CA CYS A 46 3.63 -3.17 10.22
C CYS A 46 3.68 -2.81 8.74
N LEU A 47 4.85 -2.54 8.18
CA LEU A 47 4.96 -2.21 6.77
C LEU A 47 5.14 -3.51 5.98
N ALA A 48 4.42 -3.70 4.87
CA ALA A 48 4.72 -4.78 3.94
C ALA A 48 6.03 -4.52 3.16
N ILE A 49 6.64 -5.57 2.61
CA ILE A 49 7.84 -5.48 1.78
C ILE A 49 7.40 -5.42 0.31
N PRO A 50 7.60 -4.30 -0.40
CA PRO A 50 7.29 -4.23 -1.82
C PRO A 50 8.34 -4.97 -2.65
N GLN A 51 7.91 -5.68 -3.68
CA GLN A 51 8.73 -6.30 -4.72
C GLN A 51 8.13 -5.93 -6.08
N ILE A 52 8.89 -5.19 -6.87
CA ILE A 52 8.47 -4.78 -8.22
C ILE A 52 8.77 -5.92 -9.19
N ASN A 53 7.88 -6.16 -10.15
CA ASN A 53 8.10 -7.12 -11.22
C ASN A 53 9.12 -6.62 -12.26
N ASP A 54 9.55 -7.48 -13.17
CA ASP A 54 10.53 -7.10 -14.20
C ASP A 54 10.03 -6.00 -15.15
N SER A 55 8.70 -5.90 -15.32
CA SER A 55 8.04 -4.89 -16.17
C SER A 55 7.93 -3.51 -15.51
N GLY A 56 8.07 -3.41 -14.18
CA GLY A 56 8.01 -2.16 -13.44
C GLY A 56 6.61 -1.60 -13.17
N ASP A 57 5.55 -2.24 -13.68
CA ASP A 57 4.16 -1.77 -13.60
C ASP A 57 3.39 -2.36 -12.41
N ARG A 58 3.82 -3.53 -11.91
CA ARG A 58 3.14 -4.27 -10.86
C ARG A 58 4.03 -4.46 -9.64
N VAL A 59 3.42 -4.39 -8.47
CA VAL A 59 4.09 -4.61 -7.20
C VAL A 59 3.41 -5.73 -6.40
N ASP A 60 4.23 -6.65 -5.91
CA ASP A 60 3.85 -7.68 -4.96
C ASP A 60 4.26 -7.24 -3.54
N TRP A 61 3.32 -7.29 -2.61
CA TRP A 61 3.50 -6.90 -1.22
C TRP A 61 3.54 -8.13 -0.32
N TYR A 62 4.68 -8.34 0.33
CA TYR A 62 4.91 -9.49 1.20
C TYR A 62 4.88 -9.11 2.68
N SER A 63 4.41 -10.03 3.51
CA SER A 63 4.48 -9.89 4.96
C SER A 63 5.95 -9.95 5.45
N PRO A 64 6.36 -9.07 6.37
CA PRO A 64 7.65 -9.18 7.05
C PRO A 64 7.64 -10.24 8.15
N VAL A 65 6.46 -10.62 8.65
CA VAL A 65 6.26 -11.62 9.70
C VAL A 65 5.69 -12.90 9.09
N GLU A 66 6.07 -14.05 9.66
CA GLU A 66 5.53 -15.34 9.26
C GLU A 66 4.18 -15.57 9.94
N GLY A 67 3.26 -16.26 9.26
CA GLY A 67 1.94 -16.59 9.79
C GLY A 67 0.84 -16.59 8.75
N LYS A 68 -0.38 -16.94 9.19
CA LYS A 68 -1.58 -16.89 8.37
C LYS A 68 -2.01 -15.43 8.19
N ALA A 69 -2.15 -15.00 6.94
CA ALA A 69 -2.69 -13.69 6.60
C ALA A 69 -4.22 -13.72 6.52
N ILE A 70 -4.87 -12.77 7.18
CA ILE A 70 -6.32 -12.55 7.15
C ILE A 70 -6.55 -11.10 6.74
N ALA A 71 -7.38 -10.85 5.74
CA ALA A 71 -7.71 -9.48 5.32
C ALA A 71 -8.46 -8.73 6.43
N TRP A 72 -8.28 -7.41 6.55
CA TRP A 72 -8.94 -6.59 7.58
C TRP A 72 -10.45 -6.86 7.67
N LYS A 73 -11.14 -6.86 6.53
CA LYS A 73 -12.59 -7.10 6.46
C LYS A 73 -13.03 -8.49 6.93
N ALA A 74 -12.15 -9.48 6.81
CA ALA A 74 -12.44 -10.86 7.18
C ALA A 74 -11.98 -11.20 8.61
N ALA A 75 -11.36 -10.25 9.32
CA ALA A 75 -10.86 -10.46 10.67
C ALA A 75 -11.98 -10.28 11.71
N GLU A 76 -11.90 -11.07 12.78
CA GLU A 76 -12.76 -10.95 13.96
C GLU A 76 -12.67 -9.54 14.57
N GLU A 77 -13.76 -9.08 15.18
CA GLU A 77 -13.84 -7.73 15.75
C GLU A 77 -12.81 -7.51 16.87
N GLU A 78 -12.61 -8.48 17.76
CA GLU A 78 -11.60 -8.40 18.83
C GLU A 78 -10.17 -8.37 18.28
N ALA A 79 -9.92 -9.08 17.17
CA ALA A 79 -8.64 -9.05 16.49
C ALA A 79 -8.40 -7.68 15.84
N ARG A 80 -9.41 -7.11 15.17
CA ARG A 80 -9.37 -5.75 14.60
C ARG A 80 -9.14 -4.71 15.68
N PHE A 81 -9.85 -4.78 16.82
CA PHE A 81 -9.69 -3.82 17.91
C PHE A 81 -8.27 -3.83 18.49
N ARG A 82 -7.71 -5.01 18.76
CA ARG A 82 -6.32 -5.15 19.24
C ARG A 82 -5.32 -4.60 18.22
N ALA A 83 -5.53 -4.92 16.95
CA ALA A 83 -4.68 -4.45 15.86
C ALA A 83 -4.76 -2.92 15.66
N LEU A 84 -5.94 -2.31 15.77
CA LEU A 84 -6.12 -0.85 15.71
C LEU A 84 -5.34 -0.15 16.81
N ARG A 85 -5.43 -0.64 18.05
CA ARG A 85 -4.68 -0.06 19.17
C ARG A 85 -3.17 -0.15 18.95
N TYR A 86 -2.71 -1.29 18.44
CA TYR A 86 -1.30 -1.50 18.12
C TYR A 86 -0.82 -0.59 16.98
N LEU A 87 -1.61 -0.46 15.90
CA LEU A 87 -1.33 0.47 14.81
C LEU A 87 -1.25 1.91 15.32
N ASN A 88 -2.24 2.35 16.10
CA ASN A 88 -2.26 3.72 16.59
C ASN A 88 -0.99 4.09 17.37
N SER A 89 -0.59 3.23 18.32
CA SER A 89 0.65 3.44 19.07
C SER A 89 1.89 3.44 18.17
N THR A 90 1.94 2.54 17.17
CA THR A 90 3.07 2.43 16.25
C THR A 90 3.19 3.65 15.33
N LEU A 91 2.06 4.15 14.81
CA LEU A 91 2.02 5.34 13.96
C LEU A 91 2.35 6.61 14.74
N GLU A 92 1.89 6.74 15.99
CA GLU A 92 2.28 7.85 16.88
C GLU A 92 3.79 7.91 17.12
N ASN A 93 4.41 6.76 17.37
CA ASN A 93 5.86 6.64 17.52
C ASN A 93 6.60 7.03 16.23
N ALA A 94 6.09 6.59 15.07
CA ALA A 94 6.64 6.97 13.78
C ALA A 94 6.51 8.48 13.50
N ALA A 95 5.37 9.08 13.84
CA ALA A 95 5.15 10.52 13.71
C ALA A 95 6.11 11.32 14.61
N ALA A 96 6.34 10.87 15.85
CA ALA A 96 7.33 11.46 16.74
C ALA A 96 8.76 11.36 16.17
N LEU A 97 9.12 10.20 15.60
CA LEU A 97 10.42 10.01 14.95
C LEU A 97 10.57 10.89 13.70
N SER A 98 9.53 11.02 12.90
CA SER A 98 9.50 11.91 11.74
C SER A 98 9.77 13.36 12.17
N ARG A 99 9.00 13.89 13.14
CA ARG A 99 9.18 15.25 13.68
C ARG A 99 10.60 15.49 14.20
N LYS A 100 11.15 14.54 14.95
CA LYS A 100 12.54 14.60 15.44
C LYS A 100 13.56 14.63 14.31
N SER A 101 13.31 13.88 13.22
CA SER A 101 14.19 13.81 12.07
C SER A 101 14.13 15.11 11.23
N LEU A 102 12.95 15.72 11.10
CA LEU A 102 12.76 17.02 10.46
C LEU A 102 13.46 18.18 11.18
N GLN A 103 13.53 18.13 12.52
CA GLN A 103 14.23 19.13 13.32
C GLN A 103 15.76 18.95 13.34
N SER A 104 16.28 17.87 12.73
CA SER A 104 17.72 17.66 12.66
C SER A 104 18.37 18.64 11.67
N GLY A 105 19.56 19.15 11.97
CA GLY A 105 20.35 19.98 11.05
C GLY A 105 21.02 19.22 9.89
N LYS A 106 20.61 17.97 9.61
CA LYS A 106 21.18 17.11 8.56
C LYS A 106 20.13 16.85 7.49
N THR A 107 20.41 17.26 6.25
CA THR A 107 19.48 17.15 5.11
C THR A 107 18.96 15.72 4.88
N SER A 108 19.81 14.70 4.99
CA SER A 108 19.40 13.29 4.83
C SER A 108 18.40 12.84 5.91
N LEU A 109 18.52 13.36 7.13
CA LEU A 109 17.58 13.07 8.21
C LEU A 109 16.26 13.81 8.02
N GLN A 110 16.31 15.04 7.52
CA GLN A 110 15.11 15.79 7.17
C GLN A 110 14.34 15.09 6.05
N LEU A 111 15.03 14.62 5.01
CA LEU A 111 14.41 13.85 3.93
C LEU A 111 13.73 12.59 4.48
N PHE A 112 14.44 11.80 5.30
CA PHE A 112 13.84 10.63 5.97
C PHE A 112 12.60 11.02 6.80
N GLY A 113 12.66 12.12 7.54
CA GLY A 113 11.52 12.61 8.32
C GLY A 113 10.32 12.93 7.44
N SER A 114 10.54 13.64 6.34
CA SER A 114 9.49 14.00 5.39
C SER A 114 8.89 12.78 4.67
N LEU A 115 9.71 11.78 4.35
CA LEU A 115 9.26 10.53 3.76
C LEU A 115 8.47 9.69 4.77
N LEU A 116 8.95 9.56 6.00
CA LEU A 116 8.30 8.78 7.05
C LEU A 116 6.92 9.35 7.41
N GLU A 117 6.77 10.67 7.40
CA GLU A 117 5.48 11.34 7.61
C GLU A 117 4.42 10.90 6.59
N LYS A 118 4.83 10.69 5.34
CA LYS A 118 3.94 10.26 4.25
C LYS A 118 3.86 8.75 4.10
N ALA A 119 4.86 8.02 4.61
CA ALA A 119 4.94 6.56 4.48
C ALA A 119 3.83 5.80 5.20
N VAL A 120 3.16 6.43 6.16
CA VAL A 120 2.06 5.81 6.90
C VAL A 120 0.74 5.82 6.12
N GLN A 121 0.65 6.59 5.03
CA GLN A 121 -0.56 6.69 4.20
C GLN A 121 -0.79 5.40 3.42
N PHE A 122 -2.04 4.97 3.32
CA PHE A 122 -2.45 3.83 2.49
C PHE A 122 -3.86 4.09 1.91
N PRO A 123 -4.26 3.40 0.82
CA PRO A 123 -5.49 3.74 0.10
C PRO A 123 -6.77 3.45 0.89
N GLY A 124 -6.84 2.36 1.64
CA GLY A 124 -7.98 2.05 2.52
C GLY A 124 -7.88 0.72 3.25
N GLU A 125 -8.98 0.29 3.85
CA GLU A 125 -9.07 -0.93 4.68
C GLU A 125 -8.74 -2.24 3.95
N ASN A 126 -8.96 -2.30 2.63
CA ASN A 126 -8.64 -3.47 1.81
C ASN A 126 -7.13 -3.75 1.68
N HIS A 127 -6.31 -2.80 2.13
CA HIS A 127 -4.85 -2.84 2.05
C HIS A 127 -4.21 -3.19 3.40
N VAL A 128 -5.01 -3.50 4.42
CA VAL A 128 -4.52 -3.94 5.74
C VAL A 128 -4.84 -5.41 5.96
N PHE A 129 -3.86 -6.14 6.50
CA PHE A 129 -3.95 -7.56 6.79
C PHE A 129 -3.51 -7.83 8.22
N LEU A 130 -4.10 -8.82 8.87
CA LEU A 130 -3.61 -9.37 10.14
C LEU A 130 -2.82 -10.64 9.85
N VAL A 131 -1.53 -10.65 10.21
CA VAL A 131 -0.66 -11.81 10.10
C VAL A 131 -0.23 -12.21 11.50
N ASP A 132 -0.68 -13.38 11.95
CA ASP A 132 -0.47 -13.84 13.34
C ASP A 132 -0.93 -12.80 14.39
N GLY A 133 -2.06 -12.14 14.13
CA GLY A 133 -2.61 -11.08 14.98
C GLY A 133 -1.91 -9.73 14.88
N LYS A 134 -0.82 -9.60 14.10
CA LYS A 134 -0.12 -8.33 13.87
C LYS A 134 -0.63 -7.64 12.60
N PRO A 135 -0.94 -6.34 12.65
CA PRO A 135 -1.38 -5.61 11.46
C PRO A 135 -0.21 -5.32 10.53
N VAL A 136 -0.39 -5.62 9.25
CA VAL A 136 0.54 -5.35 8.15
C VAL A 136 -0.19 -4.56 7.05
N ILE A 137 0.38 -3.41 6.70
CA ILE A 137 -0.14 -2.46 5.72
C ILE A 137 0.56 -2.71 4.38
N THR A 138 -0.23 -2.93 3.34
CA THR A 138 0.20 -2.99 1.93
C THR A 138 -0.09 -1.66 1.24
N PHE A 139 0.57 -1.39 0.10
CA PHE A 139 0.41 -0.10 -0.61
C PHE A 139 0.63 1.13 0.28
N TRP A 140 1.52 1.02 1.27
CA TRP A 140 1.90 2.15 2.09
C TRP A 140 2.72 3.14 1.25
N GLY A 141 2.53 4.44 1.49
CA GLY A 141 3.04 5.48 0.59
C GLY A 141 2.17 5.74 -0.64
N PHE A 142 0.93 5.25 -0.67
CA PHE A 142 -0.04 5.51 -1.72
C PHE A 142 -1.39 5.98 -1.17
N VAL A 143 -2.13 6.70 -2.00
CA VAL A 143 -3.54 7.07 -1.80
C VAL A 143 -4.35 6.70 -3.05
N ASN A 144 -5.68 6.70 -2.97
CA ASN A 144 -6.51 6.47 -4.15
C ASN A 144 -6.34 7.63 -5.15
N LEU A 145 -6.54 7.35 -6.43
CA LEU A 145 -6.58 8.39 -7.45
C LEU A 145 -7.66 9.43 -7.10
N ASN A 146 -7.31 10.71 -7.21
CA ASN A 146 -8.17 11.85 -6.89
C ASN A 146 -8.47 12.08 -5.40
N GLU A 147 -7.87 11.33 -4.48
CA GLU A 147 -7.96 11.58 -3.04
C GLU A 147 -6.71 12.29 -2.51
N ASN A 148 -6.91 13.20 -1.56
CA ASN A 148 -5.80 13.81 -0.82
C ASN A 148 -5.31 12.90 0.30
N THR A 149 -4.10 13.16 0.81
CA THR A 149 -3.60 12.48 2.02
C THR A 149 -4.54 12.73 3.19
N ARG A 150 -4.87 11.66 3.92
CA ARG A 150 -5.76 11.75 5.09
C ARG A 150 -5.02 12.36 6.28
N GLU A 151 -5.73 13.15 7.08
CA GLU A 151 -5.22 13.66 8.37
C GLU A 151 -5.18 12.53 9.41
N ASP A 152 -6.29 11.80 9.58
CA ASP A 152 -6.33 10.55 10.33
C ASP A 152 -6.34 9.35 9.36
N VAL A 153 -5.21 8.67 9.29
CA VAL A 153 -5.03 7.54 8.37
C VAL A 153 -5.81 6.30 8.82
N LEU A 154 -6.03 6.14 10.13
CA LEU A 154 -6.69 4.94 10.68
C LEU A 154 -8.21 5.05 10.63
N ASP A 155 -8.77 6.20 10.27
CA ASP A 155 -10.22 6.42 10.23
C ASP A 155 -10.92 5.46 9.26
N CYS A 156 -10.27 5.18 8.12
CA CYS A 156 -10.76 4.21 7.14
C CYS A 156 -10.90 2.78 7.67
N LEU A 157 -10.24 2.44 8.79
CA LEU A 157 -10.34 1.13 9.42
C LEU A 157 -11.43 1.06 10.50
N ARG A 158 -11.91 2.22 10.97
CA ARG A 158 -12.99 2.34 11.97
C ARG A 158 -14.36 2.37 11.33
N ALA A 159 -14.45 2.80 10.07
CA ALA A 159 -15.65 2.79 9.26
C ALA A 159 -16.02 1.34 8.86
N ILE A 160 -16.45 0.54 9.82
CA ILE A 160 -16.96 -0.80 9.56
C ILE A 160 -18.45 -0.70 9.25
N ASP A 161 -18.84 -1.24 8.09
CA ASP A 161 -20.20 -1.48 7.59
C ASP A 161 -21.30 -1.17 8.61
N VAL A 162 -21.79 0.07 8.57
CA VAL A 162 -23.21 0.26 8.81
C VAL A 162 -23.85 -0.38 7.58
N PRO A 163 -24.52 -1.55 7.69
CA PRO A 163 -25.27 -2.06 6.55
C PRO A 163 -26.14 -0.91 6.04
N PRO A 164 -26.17 -0.64 4.72
CA PRO A 164 -27.05 0.40 4.21
C PRO A 164 -28.41 0.10 4.83
N VAL A 165 -28.92 1.05 5.62
CA VAL A 165 -30.27 0.96 6.18
C VAL A 165 -31.13 0.88 4.93
N LEU A 166 -31.50 -0.35 4.55
CA LEU A 166 -32.50 -0.56 3.54
C LEU A 166 -33.66 0.30 4.04
N PRO A 167 -34.13 1.30 3.27
CA PRO A 167 -35.36 1.99 3.63
C PRO A 167 -36.36 0.88 3.94
N PRO A 168 -37.09 0.95 5.07
CA PRO A 168 -37.95 -0.14 5.49
C PRO A 168 -38.74 -0.58 4.26
N ALA A 169 -38.50 -1.81 3.84
CA ALA A 169 -39.31 -2.42 2.80
C ALA A 169 -40.73 -2.18 3.28
N ALA A 170 -41.49 -1.41 2.49
CA ALA A 170 -42.88 -1.18 2.76
C ALA A 170 -43.47 -2.55 3.09
N GLU A 171 -43.95 -2.69 4.33
CA GLU A 171 -44.79 -3.81 4.70
C GLU A 171 -45.79 -3.98 3.57
N PRO A 172 -45.99 -5.20 3.03
CA PRO A 172 -47.03 -5.39 2.03
C PRO A 172 -48.31 -4.87 2.67
N GLU A 173 -48.82 -3.75 2.14
CA GLU A 173 -50.12 -3.22 2.49
C GLU A 173 -51.06 -4.42 2.39
N GLN A 174 -51.60 -4.83 3.54
CA GLN A 174 -52.65 -5.80 3.61
C GLN A 174 -53.76 -5.25 2.73
N GLU A 175 -53.88 -5.85 1.55
CA GLU A 175 -54.97 -5.60 0.62
C GLU A 175 -56.24 -5.96 1.38
N VAL A 176 -56.93 -4.91 1.82
CA VAL A 176 -58.15 -5.00 2.62
C VAL A 176 -59.16 -5.77 1.80
N GLU A 177 -59.46 -6.96 2.29
CA GLU A 177 -60.51 -7.84 1.81
C GLU A 177 -61.86 -7.16 2.05
N ASP A 178 -62.38 -6.49 1.02
CA ASP A 178 -63.77 -6.03 0.95
C ASP A 178 -64.47 -6.77 -0.20
N GLU A 179 -65.09 -7.90 0.14
CA GLU A 179 -66.33 -8.36 -0.50
C GLU A 179 -67.46 -8.10 0.52
N PRO A 180 -68.73 -7.83 0.15
CA PRO A 180 -69.35 -8.23 -1.12
C PRO A 180 -70.48 -7.33 -1.69
N LEU A 181 -71.03 -7.82 -2.82
CA LEU A 181 -72.42 -7.69 -3.32
C LEU A 181 -72.74 -6.71 -4.47
N PRO A 182 -73.70 -7.09 -5.34
CA PRO A 182 -73.49 -7.20 -6.77
C PRO A 182 -74.31 -6.16 -7.56
N GLU A 183 -73.87 -5.83 -8.76
CA GLU A 183 -74.80 -5.29 -9.76
C GLU A 183 -74.60 -5.93 -11.12
N VAL A 184 -75.62 -6.71 -11.45
CA VAL A 184 -75.91 -7.32 -12.73
C VAL A 184 -75.91 -6.25 -13.82
N THR A 185 -75.12 -6.44 -14.87
CA THR A 185 -75.57 -6.00 -16.20
C THR A 185 -75.09 -6.97 -17.27
N PHE A 186 -76.08 -7.48 -17.98
CA PHE A 186 -76.03 -8.52 -18.98
C PHE A 186 -75.18 -8.16 -20.20
N ALA A 187 -74.85 -9.23 -20.93
CA ALA A 187 -74.73 -9.33 -22.39
C ALA A 187 -73.31 -9.34 -22.96
N ARG A 188 -72.74 -10.54 -23.08
CA ARG A 188 -72.33 -11.03 -24.41
C ARG A 188 -72.33 -12.55 -24.47
N SER A 189 -73.21 -13.07 -25.32
CA SER A 189 -73.35 -14.47 -25.65
C SER A 189 -72.19 -15.00 -26.50
N ASP A 190 -72.04 -16.33 -26.39
CA ASP A 190 -71.64 -17.30 -27.41
C ASP A 190 -70.19 -17.34 -27.89
N GLU A 191 -69.45 -18.35 -27.39
CA GLU A 191 -68.67 -19.24 -28.25
C GLU A 191 -68.56 -20.65 -27.61
N PRO A 192 -68.92 -21.74 -28.30
CA PRO A 192 -69.11 -23.05 -27.67
C PRO A 192 -67.80 -23.85 -27.51
N LEU A 193 -67.59 -24.30 -26.27
CA LEU A 193 -67.45 -25.70 -25.87
C LEU A 193 -66.75 -26.72 -26.81
N LEU A 194 -65.71 -27.35 -26.23
CA LEU A 194 -65.15 -28.71 -26.42
C LEU A 194 -63.94 -28.90 -27.34
N THR A 195 -62.78 -29.15 -26.73
CA THR A 195 -62.07 -30.46 -26.85
C THR A 195 -60.90 -30.52 -25.85
N PRO A 196 -60.77 -31.60 -25.04
CA PRO A 196 -59.55 -31.90 -24.32
C PRO A 196 -58.68 -32.81 -25.19
N VAL A 197 -57.50 -32.34 -25.61
CA VAL A 197 -56.51 -33.21 -26.27
C VAL A 197 -55.19 -33.14 -25.53
N MET A 198 -54.93 -34.26 -24.86
CA MET A 198 -53.65 -34.89 -24.57
C MET A 198 -52.47 -34.03 -24.07
N ILE A 199 -52.20 -34.27 -22.79
CA ILE A 199 -50.86 -34.27 -22.19
C ILE A 199 -49.97 -35.23 -22.99
N GLU A 200 -49.00 -34.72 -23.72
CA GLU A 200 -47.83 -35.51 -24.13
C GLU A 200 -46.68 -35.23 -23.17
N ARG A 201 -46.36 -36.29 -22.40
CA ARG A 201 -45.18 -36.37 -21.54
C ARG A 201 -43.99 -36.96 -22.34
N PRO A 202 -42.77 -36.76 -21.83
CA PRO A 202 -41.57 -36.32 -22.55
C PRO A 202 -40.97 -37.28 -23.56
N GLN A 203 -40.28 -36.71 -24.56
CA GLN A 203 -39.31 -37.43 -25.37
C GLN A 203 -37.89 -37.18 -24.87
N GLU A 204 -37.31 -38.30 -24.43
CA GLU A 204 -35.95 -38.57 -24.01
C GLU A 204 -35.00 -38.53 -25.24
N PRO A 205 -33.82 -37.89 -25.18
CA PRO A 205 -32.87 -37.96 -26.27
C PRO A 205 -32.17 -39.33 -26.28
N GLU A 206 -32.50 -40.14 -27.30
CA GLU A 206 -31.88 -41.43 -27.56
C GLU A 206 -30.42 -41.26 -28.06
N PRO A 207 -29.46 -42.05 -27.53
CA PRO A 207 -28.05 -42.01 -27.91
C PRO A 207 -27.78 -42.91 -29.13
N GLU A 208 -27.26 -42.35 -30.23
CA GLU A 208 -26.82 -43.17 -31.35
C GLU A 208 -25.46 -43.86 -31.09
N PRO A 209 -25.29 -45.16 -31.45
CA PRO A 209 -24.16 -45.97 -31.06
C PRO A 209 -23.09 -46.10 -32.16
N VAL A 210 -21.84 -46.00 -31.71
CA VAL A 210 -20.62 -46.75 -32.09
C VAL A 210 -20.39 -47.16 -33.56
N ALA A 211 -19.27 -46.69 -34.12
CA ALA A 211 -18.43 -47.52 -34.99
C ALA A 211 -16.98 -47.52 -34.45
N PRO A 212 -16.37 -48.69 -34.20
CA PRO A 212 -15.05 -48.79 -33.59
C PRO A 212 -13.96 -48.82 -34.67
N VAL A 213 -12.95 -47.95 -34.55
CA VAL A 213 -11.67 -48.14 -35.25
C VAL A 213 -10.53 -48.03 -34.25
N VAL A 214 -10.25 -49.18 -33.62
CA VAL A 214 -8.96 -49.86 -33.65
C VAL A 214 -7.71 -48.96 -33.66
N VAL A 215 -7.05 -48.95 -32.50
CA VAL A 215 -5.58 -49.07 -32.30
C VAL A 215 -4.72 -47.82 -32.54
N SER A 216 -4.29 -47.19 -31.44
CA SER A 216 -2.91 -47.29 -30.92
C SER A 216 -2.72 -46.40 -29.68
N GLU A 217 -2.53 -47.03 -28.53
CA GLU A 217 -1.86 -46.46 -27.35
C GLU A 217 -0.46 -47.11 -27.28
N PRO A 218 0.51 -46.61 -26.50
CA PRO A 218 1.25 -45.35 -26.55
C PRO A 218 2.74 -45.59 -26.89
N GLN A 219 3.44 -44.63 -27.51
CA GLN A 219 4.91 -44.65 -27.53
C GLN A 219 5.51 -43.31 -27.11
N ALA A 220 6.25 -43.40 -26.01
CA ALA A 220 6.99 -42.34 -25.34
C ALA A 220 7.99 -41.62 -26.26
N PRO A 221 8.21 -40.31 -26.09
CA PRO A 221 9.37 -39.65 -26.68
C PRO A 221 10.63 -40.05 -25.90
N SER A 222 11.46 -40.90 -26.50
CA SER A 222 12.84 -41.06 -26.05
C SER A 222 13.69 -39.85 -26.48
N PRO A 223 14.63 -39.41 -25.64
CA PRO A 223 15.43 -38.20 -25.88
C PRO A 223 16.60 -38.49 -26.82
N SER A 224 16.79 -37.62 -27.82
CA SER A 224 18.04 -37.56 -28.57
C SER A 224 18.81 -36.29 -28.18
N PRO A 225 20.07 -36.41 -27.74
CA PRO A 225 20.87 -35.29 -27.25
C PRO A 225 21.71 -34.71 -28.39
N THR A 226 21.50 -33.43 -28.74
CA THR A 226 22.52 -32.68 -29.47
C THR A 226 22.47 -31.18 -29.21
N ALA A 227 23.58 -30.71 -28.64
CA ALA A 227 24.19 -29.38 -28.74
C ALA A 227 23.56 -28.18 -27.99
N PRO A 228 24.37 -27.44 -27.22
CA PRO A 228 23.93 -26.25 -26.47
C PRO A 228 23.70 -25.06 -27.41
N VAL A 229 22.48 -24.50 -27.35
CA VAL A 229 22.15 -23.22 -27.98
C VAL A 229 22.70 -22.09 -27.11
N LYS A 230 23.72 -21.39 -27.63
CA LYS A 230 24.26 -20.14 -27.07
C LYS A 230 23.22 -19.01 -27.24
N PRO A 231 22.88 -18.23 -26.21
CA PRO A 231 22.05 -17.04 -26.41
C PRO A 231 22.86 -15.95 -27.11
N SER A 232 22.36 -15.46 -28.24
CA SER A 232 22.91 -14.28 -28.91
C SER A 232 22.41 -13.01 -28.23
N SER A 233 23.22 -12.39 -27.38
CA SER A 233 22.99 -11.00 -26.94
C SER A 233 23.65 -10.05 -27.95
N ARG A 234 22.85 -9.38 -28.77
CA ARG A 234 23.32 -8.28 -29.61
C ARG A 234 23.43 -7.02 -28.73
N LEU A 235 24.65 -6.70 -28.30
CA LEU A 235 24.98 -5.38 -27.75
C LEU A 235 25.46 -4.49 -28.92
N PRO A 236 24.89 -3.29 -29.12
CA PRO A 236 25.43 -2.36 -30.10
C PRO A 236 26.71 -1.75 -29.55
N LEU A 237 27.81 -2.22 -30.13
CA LEU A 237 29.16 -1.72 -30.03
C LEU A 237 29.23 -0.33 -30.68
N TRP A 238 28.95 0.74 -29.91
CA TRP A 238 29.37 2.08 -30.32
C TRP A 238 30.80 2.31 -29.86
N SER A 239 31.68 2.16 -30.84
CA SER A 239 33.06 2.59 -30.90
C SER A 239 33.24 4.08 -30.55
N LEU A 240 34.19 4.42 -29.70
CA LEU A 240 35.52 4.91 -30.10
C LEU A 240 36.45 5.17 -28.89
N PRO A 241 37.79 5.13 -29.08
CA PRO A 241 38.79 5.13 -28.02
C PRO A 241 39.42 6.52 -27.80
N VAL A 242 39.77 6.85 -26.56
CA VAL A 242 40.87 7.79 -26.27
C VAL A 242 41.68 7.22 -25.10
N ALA A 243 42.91 6.85 -25.42
CA ALA A 243 43.91 6.43 -24.47
C ALA A 243 44.52 7.61 -23.72
N ALA A 244 44.92 7.32 -22.47
CA ALA A 244 45.99 7.94 -21.71
C ALA A 244 45.76 9.34 -21.07
N VAL A 245 46.39 9.48 -19.89
CA VAL A 245 46.50 10.67 -19.00
C VAL A 245 45.25 10.78 -18.08
N ILE A 246 45.23 10.37 -16.80
CA ILE A 246 46.15 10.66 -15.68
C ILE A 246 46.06 9.52 -14.64
N VAL A 247 47.09 8.66 -14.57
CA VAL A 247 47.50 8.05 -13.29
C VAL A 247 48.68 8.87 -12.80
N ALA A 248 48.39 9.92 -12.04
CA ALA A 248 49.34 10.68 -11.21
C ALA A 248 48.60 11.74 -10.37
N ALA A 249 47.82 11.31 -9.37
CA ALA A 249 47.39 12.22 -8.29
C ALA A 249 47.07 11.49 -6.97
N VAL A 250 47.69 10.34 -6.70
CA VAL A 250 47.64 9.67 -5.37
C VAL A 250 48.80 10.13 -4.46
N ALA A 251 49.44 11.26 -4.75
CA ALA A 251 50.50 11.83 -3.91
C ALA A 251 50.44 13.37 -3.77
N ALA A 252 49.25 13.97 -3.79
CA ALA A 252 49.10 15.41 -3.56
C ALA A 252 47.82 15.81 -2.78
N PRO A 253 47.66 15.34 -1.53
CA PRO A 253 47.03 16.24 -0.54
C PRO A 253 47.83 16.32 0.76
N LEU A 254 49.17 16.34 0.69
CA LEU A 254 50.04 16.63 1.86
C LEU A 254 50.74 18.00 1.80
N LEU A 255 50.40 18.84 0.83
CA LEU A 255 50.96 20.20 0.68
C LEU A 255 49.93 21.32 0.72
N TRP A 256 48.66 21.02 0.97
CA TRP A 256 47.69 22.06 1.35
C TRP A 256 47.71 22.23 2.87
N LYS A 257 48.61 23.09 3.34
CA LYS A 257 48.48 23.70 4.67
C LYS A 257 47.28 24.66 4.61
N PRO A 258 46.21 24.46 5.40
CA PRO A 258 45.24 25.53 5.61
C PRO A 258 45.96 26.69 6.31
N SER A 259 46.02 27.84 5.64
CA SER A 259 46.48 29.09 6.26
C SER A 259 45.51 29.42 7.40
N ALA A 260 46.07 29.61 8.60
CA ALA A 260 45.29 30.04 9.75
C ALA A 260 44.63 31.40 9.45
N PRO A 261 43.34 31.59 9.77
CA PRO A 261 42.71 32.90 9.64
C PRO A 261 43.44 33.90 10.55
N PRO A 262 43.64 35.16 10.11
CA PRO A 262 44.32 36.16 10.92
C PRO A 262 43.59 36.37 12.24
N PRO A 263 44.31 36.59 13.36
CA PRO A 263 43.70 36.81 14.64
C PRO A 263 42.80 38.05 14.59
N LYS A 264 41.52 37.85 14.90
CA LYS A 264 40.56 38.95 15.11
C LYS A 264 41.15 39.92 16.15
N PRO A 265 41.12 41.24 15.92
CA PRO A 265 41.57 42.19 16.91
C PRO A 265 40.78 41.98 18.19
N ARG A 266 41.50 41.68 19.28
CA ARG A 266 40.94 41.64 20.63
C ARG A 266 40.35 43.02 20.92
N ARG A 267 39.03 43.12 20.81
CA ARG A 267 38.27 44.23 21.36
C ARG A 267 38.55 44.23 22.86
N SER A 268 39.38 45.17 23.30
CA SER A 268 39.63 45.43 24.71
C SER A 268 38.28 45.79 25.33
N VAL A 269 37.68 44.85 26.05
CA VAL A 269 36.59 45.15 26.96
C VAL A 269 37.23 46.00 28.06
N ARG A 270 37.16 47.33 27.89
CA ARG A 270 37.36 48.28 28.97
C ARG A 270 36.41 47.86 30.08
N ARG A 271 36.99 47.28 31.13
CA ARG A 271 36.34 46.96 32.38
C ARG A 271 35.80 48.29 32.94
N LEU A 272 34.53 48.58 32.68
CA LEU A 272 33.85 49.72 33.30
C LEU A 272 33.77 49.43 34.80
N SER A 273 34.52 50.23 35.55
CA SER A 273 34.44 50.33 37.00
C SER A 273 32.99 50.55 37.44
N PRO A 274 32.51 49.87 38.50
CA PRO A 274 31.18 50.12 39.03
C PRO A 274 31.14 51.53 39.64
N ARG A 275 30.44 52.45 38.98
CA ARG A 275 30.07 53.74 39.56
C ARG A 275 29.14 53.47 40.74
N LYS A 276 29.65 53.67 41.95
CA LYS A 276 28.87 53.78 43.18
C LYS A 276 27.84 54.90 43.00
N TRP A 277 26.57 54.54 42.97
CA TRP A 277 25.46 55.46 43.10
C TRP A 277 25.26 55.73 44.59
N THR A 278 25.51 56.97 45.01
CA THR A 278 25.08 57.46 46.33
C THR A 278 24.60 58.90 46.21
N VAL A 279 23.27 59.02 46.32
CA VAL A 279 22.52 60.00 47.08
C VAL A 279 22.68 61.48 46.72
N ASN A 280 21.61 62.04 46.14
CA ASN A 280 21.09 63.35 46.57
C ASN A 280 19.57 63.37 46.34
N ARG A 281 18.81 63.36 47.45
CA ARG A 281 18.07 64.52 47.97
C ARG A 281 16.88 64.93 47.08
N CYS A 282 15.70 64.41 47.42
CA CYS A 282 14.46 65.17 47.30
C CYS A 282 14.01 65.55 48.72
N ARG A 283 13.84 66.86 48.94
CA ARG A 283 13.27 67.44 50.14
C ARG A 283 12.20 68.42 49.66
N ARG A 284 11.01 68.29 50.25
CA ARG A 284 9.78 69.07 50.09
C ARG A 284 8.89 68.67 48.91
#